data_AF-A0A1K2F9U8-F1
#
_entry.id   AF-A0A1K2F9U8-F1
#
_cell.length_a   1.000
_cell.length_b   1.000
_cell.length_c   1.000
_cell.angle_alpha   90.00
_cell.angle_beta   90.00
_cell.angle_gamma   90.00
#
_symmetry.space_group_name_H-M   'P 1'
#
loop_
_entity.id
_entity.type
_entity.pdbx_description
1 polymer ?
#
loop_
_entity_poly.entity_id
_entity_poly.type
_entity_poly.pdbx_seq_one_letter_code
_entity_poly.pdbx_strand_id
1 'polypeptide(L)' 'MPRKHVEELEAVEVPTGRQDGAGGPVVVKLGTWLDNVRKRADRLSAERRAELGALGMRW' A
#
# COMPACT_ATOMS: atom_id res chain seq x y z
N MET A 1 13.64 -1.14 -4.33
CA MET A 1 12.41 -1.92 -4.52
C MET A 1 11.92 -1.70 -5.94
N PRO A 2 11.44 -2.72 -6.66
CA PRO A 2 10.92 -2.53 -8.02
C PRO A 2 9.68 -1.64 -7.98
N ARG A 3 9.70 -0.53 -8.73
CA ARG A 3 8.60 0.45 -8.77
C ARG A 3 7.27 -0.10 -9.34
N LYS A 4 7.31 -1.30 -9.94
CA LYS A 4 6.17 -1.94 -10.61
C LYS A 4 5.65 -3.19 -9.90
N HIS A 5 5.95 -3.38 -8.61
CA HIS A 5 5.38 -4.50 -7.84
C HIS A 5 3.86 -4.35 -7.72
N VAL A 6 3.14 -5.41 -8.08
CA VAL A 6 1.69 -5.51 -8.04
C VAL A 6 1.33 -6.79 -7.31
N GLU A 7 0.43 -6.70 -6.35
CA GLU A 7 -0.15 -7.86 -5.67
C GLU A 7 -1.60 -8.01 -6.04
N GLU A 8 -2.01 -9.25 -6.28
CA GLU A 8 -3.40 -9.62 -6.51
C GLU A 8 -3.91 -10.27 -5.22
N LEU A 9 -4.80 -9.57 -4.53
CA LEU A 9 -5.44 -10.06 -3.32
C LEU A 9 -6.81 -10.60 -3.67
N GLU A 10 -7.17 -11.79 -3.19
CA GLU A 10 -8.56 -12.21 -3.25
C GLU A 10 -9.40 -11.20 -2.47
N ALA A 11 -10.46 -10.71 -3.10
CA ALA A 11 -11.42 -9.83 -2.47
C ALA A 11 -12.21 -10.62 -1.41
N VAL A 12 -11.61 -10.84 -0.24
CA VAL A 12 -12.40 -11.13 0.96
C VAL A 12 -13.24 -9.88 1.18
N GLU A 13 -14.57 -10.03 1.23
CA GLU A 13 -15.53 -8.92 1.30
C GLU A 13 -15.25 -8.00 2.51
N VAL A 14 -14.34 -7.05 2.34
CA VAL A 14 -14.04 -5.99 3.29
C VAL A 14 -14.42 -4.68 2.60
N PRO A 15 -15.39 -3.91 3.14
CA PRO A 15 -15.89 -2.72 2.47
C PRO A 15 -14.87 -1.60 2.64
N THR A 16 -13.81 -1.60 1.83
CA THR A 16 -12.85 -0.49 1.76
C THR A 16 -13.15 0.35 0.52
N GLY A 17 -13.48 1.62 0.75
CA GLY A 17 -14.06 2.55 -0.23
C GLY A 17 -13.12 3.03 -1.35
N ARG A 18 -12.55 2.11 -2.14
CA ARG A 18 -12.13 2.39 -3.51
C ARG A 18 -12.81 1.37 -4.42
N GLN A 19 -13.90 1.80 -5.05
CA GLN A 19 -14.65 1.01 -6.02
C GLN A 19 -13.74 0.71 -7.22
N ASP A 20 -13.29 -0.53 -7.34
CA ASP A 20 -13.20 -1.19 -8.65
C ASP A 20 -14.23 -2.32 -8.57
N GLY A 21 -15.39 -2.06 -9.18
CA GLY A 21 -16.53 -2.96 -9.15
C GLY A 21 -16.30 -4.19 -10.02
N ALA A 22 -16.04 -5.32 -9.38
CA ALA A 22 -16.40 -6.68 -9.79
C ALA A 22 -15.81 -7.60 -8.73
N GLY A 23 -16.53 -8.65 -8.32
CA GLY A 23 -16.06 -9.64 -7.33
C GLY A 23 -14.90 -10.51 -7.83
N GLY A 24 -13.83 -9.88 -8.31
CA GLY A 24 -12.57 -10.48 -8.73
C GLY A 24 -11.42 -9.96 -7.86
N PRO A 25 -10.21 -10.50 -8.05
CA PRO A 25 -9.04 -10.15 -7.25
C PRO A 25 -8.73 -8.64 -7.31
N VAL A 26 -8.48 -8.05 -6.14
CA VAL A 26 -8.08 -6.65 -5.98
C VAL A 26 -6.61 -6.50 -6.37
N VAL A 27 -6.36 -5.68 -7.38
CA VAL A 27 -5.01 -5.37 -7.87
C VAL A 27 -4.41 -4.22 -7.07
N VAL A 28 -3.44 -4.51 -6.19
CA VAL A 28 -2.75 -3.54 -5.35
C VAL A 28 -1.39 -3.19 -5.96
N LYS A 29 -1.25 -1.95 -6.44
CA LYS A 29 0.01 -1.41 -6.99
C LYS A 29 0.97 -0.99 -5.88
N LEU A 30 1.44 -1.97 -5.09
CA LEU A 30 2.29 -1.74 -3.93
C LEU A 30 3.59 -0.99 -4.25
N GLY A 31 4.22 -1.25 -5.40
CA GLY A 31 5.42 -0.52 -5.81
C GLY A 31 5.18 0.98 -5.93
N THR A 32 4.09 1.37 -6.60
CA THR A 32 3.67 2.77 -6.74
C THR A 32 3.29 3.39 -5.41
N TRP A 33 2.58 2.65 -4.56
CA TRP A 33 2.22 3.12 -3.23
C TRP A 33 3.46 3.38 -2.37
N LEU A 34 4.42 2.44 -2.36
CA LEU A 34 5.64 2.54 -1.58
C LEU A 34 6.50 3.74 -2.03
N ASP A 35 6.61 3.98 -3.33
CA ASP A 35 7.30 5.16 -3.88
C ASP A 35 6.65 6.47 -3.38
N ASN A 36 5.32 6.54 -3.36
CA ASN A 36 4.59 7.72 -2.88
C ASN A 36 4.76 7.92 -1.38
N VAL A 37 4.74 6.84 -0.59
CA VAL A 37 4.98 6.88 0.85
C VAL A 37 6.38 7.38 1.15
N ARG A 38 7.42 6.87 0.47
CA ARG A 38 8.80 7.34 0.62
C ARG A 38 8.96 8.82 0.24
N LYS A 39 8.40 9.23 -0.90
CA LYS A 39 8.42 10.63 -1.35
C LYS A 39 7.74 11.59 -0.39
N ARG A 40 6.77 11.11 0.40
CA ARG A 40 6.01 11.90 1.35
C ARG A 40 6.36 11.56 2.80
N ALA A 41 7.51 10.93 3.05
CA ALA A 41 7.97 10.49 4.37
C ALA A 41 7.79 11.58 5.44
N ASP A 42 8.15 12.83 5.09
CA ASP A 42 8.07 13.99 5.99
C ASP A 42 6.63 14.42 6.34
N ARG A 43 5.64 13.95 5.58
CA ARG A 43 4.22 14.23 5.79
C ARG A 43 3.48 13.08 6.48
N LEU A 44 4.16 11.97 6.77
CA LEU A 44 3.56 10.88 7.54
C LEU A 44 3.55 11.23 9.03
N SER A 45 2.50 10.80 9.72
CA SER A 45 2.48 10.83 11.19
C SER A 45 3.61 9.96 11.75
N ALA A 46 4.09 10.30 12.94
CA ALA A 46 5.14 9.54 13.62
C ALA A 46 4.73 8.08 13.84
N GLU A 47 3.46 7.85 14.21
CA GLU A 47 2.87 6.52 14.38
C GLU A 47 2.95 5.71 13.08
N ARG A 48 2.47 6.25 11.96
CA ARG A 48 2.50 5.56 10.67
C ARG A 48 3.92 5.26 10.21
N ARG A 49 4.87 6.17 10.50
CA ARG A 49 6.29 5.96 10.22
C ARG A 49 6.87 4.83 11.05
N ALA A 50 6.48 4.72 12.31
CA ALA A 50 6.90 3.66 13.23
C ALA A 50 6.32 2.29 12.83
N GLU A 51 5.03 2.21 12.47
CA GLU A 51 4.40 1.00 11.94
C GLU A 51 5.16 0.47 10.73
N LEU A 52 5.44 1.34 9.76
CA LEU A 52 6.19 0.97 8.56
C LEU A 52 7.63 0.55 8.89
N GLY A 53 8.26 1.22 9.86
CA GLY A 53 9.58 0.83 10.38
C GLY A 53 9.57 -0.56 11.01
N ALA A 54 8.53 -0.91 11.77
CA ALA A 54 8.36 -2.23 12.37
C ALA A 54 8.19 -3.33 11.31
N LEU A 55 7.61 -3.01 10.15
CA LEU A 55 7.57 -3.88 8.97
C LEU A 55 8.92 -3.96 8.22
N GLY A 56 9.98 -3.34 8.73
CA GLY A 56 11.32 -3.35 8.12
C GLY A 56 11.50 -2.35 6.98
N MET A 57 10.59 -1.37 6.85
CA MET A 57 10.71 -0.33 5.84
C MET A 57 11.89 0.59 6.14
N ARG A 58 12.96 0.44 5.37
CA ARG A 58 14.07 1.38 5.31
C ARG A 58 13.66 2.56 4.46
N TRP A 59 13.90 3.80 4.88
CA TRP A 59 13.49 5.01 4.16
C TRP A 59 14.36 5.30 2.94
#